data_AF-A0A537G8T3-F1
#
_entry.id   AF-A0A537G8T3-F1
#
_cell.length_a   1.000
_cell.length_b   1.000
_cell.length_c   1.000
_cell.angle_alpha   90.00
_cell.angle_beta   90.00
_cell.angle_gamma   90.00
#
_symmetry.space_group_name_H-M   'P 1'
#
loop_
_entity.id
_entity.type
_entity.pdbx_description
1 polymer ?
#
loop_
_entity_poly.entity_id
_entity_poly.type
_entity_poly.pdbx_seq_one_letter_code
_entity_poly.pdbx_strand_id
1 'polypeptide(L)'
;MVAPGLAEIFYYLGFIVVATLVPIIALFLIVTPRDAKPSPMKLETYEAGQMPSGRGRTRFIIQYYPYLLIFVIYDVVAMFLFAWALTLRTLQPPGSGTWPILIFMGVLLVPLAYSIHLASQRDLW
;
A
#
# COMPACT_ATOMS: atom_id res chain seq x y z
N MET A 1 -18.20 -14.29 39.36
CA MET A 1 -17.54 -12.98 39.12
C MET A 1 -16.90 -13.05 37.75
N VAL A 2 -17.40 -12.26 36.79
CA VAL A 2 -16.86 -12.21 35.43
C VAL A 2 -15.43 -11.67 35.52
N ALA A 3 -14.45 -12.32 34.87
CA ALA A 3 -13.05 -11.91 34.95
C ALA A 3 -12.89 -10.44 34.52
N PRO A 4 -12.17 -9.61 35.29
CA PRO A 4 -11.91 -8.22 34.93
C PRO A 4 -11.21 -8.18 33.57
N GLY A 5 -11.81 -7.46 32.60
CA GLY A 5 -11.30 -7.36 31.22
C GLY A 5 -12.15 -8.04 30.14
N LEU A 6 -13.13 -8.89 30.49
CA LEU A 6 -14.02 -9.49 29.49
C LEU A 6 -14.87 -8.43 28.75
N ALA A 7 -15.36 -7.42 29.47
CA ALA A 7 -16.10 -6.31 28.87
C ALA A 7 -15.26 -5.51 27.86
N GLU A 8 -13.99 -5.28 28.17
CA GLU A 8 -13.04 -4.60 27.27
C GLU A 8 -12.80 -5.43 26.00
N ILE A 9 -12.65 -6.76 26.13
CA ILE A 9 -12.51 -7.66 24.98
C ILE A 9 -13.75 -7.58 24.08
N PHE A 10 -14.95 -7.60 24.64
CA PHE A 10 -16.18 -7.45 23.85
C PHE A 10 -16.29 -6.08 23.18
N TYR A 11 -15.84 -5.01 23.86
CA TYR A 11 -15.79 -3.68 23.28
C TYR A 11 -14.82 -3.60 22.10
N TYR A 12 -13.59 -4.09 22.25
CA TYR A 12 -12.60 -4.11 21.16
C TYR A 12 -13.04 -5.00 20.00
N LEU A 13 -13.61 -6.18 20.27
CA LEU A 13 -14.18 -7.05 19.25
C LEU A 13 -15.32 -6.36 18.51
N GLY A 14 -16.24 -5.71 19.23
CA GLY A 14 -17.33 -4.93 18.64
C GLY A 14 -16.81 -3.79 17.77
N PHE A 15 -15.79 -3.07 18.24
CA PHE A 15 -15.14 -2.00 17.47
C PHE A 15 -14.50 -2.53 16.19
N ILE A 16 -13.71 -3.61 16.24
CA ILE A 16 -13.07 -4.21 15.06
C ILE A 16 -14.13 -4.66 14.05
N VAL A 17 -15.21 -5.30 14.51
CA VAL A 17 -16.30 -5.76 13.65
C VAL A 17 -16.97 -4.58 12.95
N VAL A 18 -17.33 -3.52 13.68
CA VAL A 18 -17.98 -2.34 13.10
C VAL A 18 -17.02 -1.60 12.16
N ALA A 19 -15.79 -1.36 12.59
CA ALA A 19 -14.76 -0.68 11.81
C ALA A 19 -14.42 -1.42 10.50
N THR A 20 -14.63 -2.73 10.44
CA THR A 20 -14.39 -3.54 9.24
C THR A 20 -15.65 -3.67 8.37
N LEU A 21 -16.79 -4.01 8.97
CA LEU A 21 -18.03 -4.28 8.23
C LEU A 21 -18.62 -3.03 7.61
N VAL A 22 -18.60 -1.89 8.32
CA VAL A 22 -19.16 -0.63 7.81
C VAL A 22 -18.52 -0.21 6.48
N PRO A 23 -17.18 -0.10 6.34
CA PRO A 23 -16.57 0.26 5.06
C PRO A 23 -16.78 -0.81 3.99
N ILE A 24 -16.79 -2.11 4.34
CA ILE A 24 -17.09 -3.18 3.37
C ILE A 24 -18.50 -3.04 2.81
N ILE A 25 -19.50 -2.83 3.67
CA ILE A 25 -20.90 -2.65 3.26
C ILE A 25 -21.03 -1.36 2.44
N ALA A 26 -20.41 -0.26 2.87
CA ALA A 26 -20.42 0.99 2.13
C ALA A 26 -19.81 0.83 0.73
N LEU A 27 -18.64 0.17 0.63
CA LEU A 27 -18.01 -0.13 -0.66
C LEU A 27 -18.89 -1.02 -1.52
N PHE A 28 -19.50 -2.05 -0.95
CA PHE A 28 -20.40 -2.95 -1.66
C PHE A 28 -21.59 -2.18 -2.25
N LEU A 29 -22.22 -1.29 -1.47
CA LEU A 29 -23.33 -0.46 -1.94
C LEU A 29 -22.94 0.55 -3.03
N ILE A 30 -21.68 1.02 -3.02
CA ILE A 30 -21.16 1.97 -4.03
C ILE A 30 -20.75 1.26 -5.32
N VAL A 31 -20.06 0.12 -5.22
CA VAL A 31 -19.45 -0.57 -6.36
C VAL A 31 -20.44 -1.47 -7.11
N THR A 32 -21.50 -1.95 -6.44
CA THR A 32 -22.45 -2.86 -7.07
C THR A 32 -23.16 -2.20 -8.25
N PRO A 33 -23.15 -2.82 -9.45
CA PRO A 33 -23.86 -2.31 -10.61
C PRO A 33 -25.34 -2.15 -10.32
N ARG A 34 -25.89 -0.95 -10.51
CA ARG A 34 -27.32 -0.66 -10.30
C ARG A 34 -28.23 -1.36 -11.31
N ASP A 35 -27.71 -1.65 -12.51
CA ASP A 35 -28.48 -2.29 -13.57
C ASP A 35 -28.31 -3.81 -13.52
N ALA A 36 -29.36 -4.51 -13.06
CA ALA A 36 -29.37 -5.97 -12.96
C ALA A 36 -29.37 -6.70 -14.32
N LYS A 37 -29.73 -5.99 -15.41
CA LYS A 37 -29.75 -6.52 -16.79
C LYS A 37 -29.11 -5.51 -17.76
N PRO A 38 -27.77 -5.42 -17.79
CA PRO A 38 -27.08 -4.54 -18.71
C PRO A 38 -27.38 -4.94 -20.17
N SER A 39 -27.59 -3.96 -21.04
CA SER A 39 -27.72 -4.22 -22.47
C SER A 39 -26.38 -4.73 -23.05
N PRO A 40 -26.39 -5.50 -24.16
CA PRO A 40 -25.16 -5.99 -24.77
C PRO A 40 -24.15 -4.88 -25.07
N MET A 41 -24.62 -3.72 -25.55
CA MET A 41 -23.78 -2.56 -25.86
C MET A 41 -23.13 -1.93 -24.61
N LYS A 42 -23.75 -2.06 -23.43
CA LYS A 42 -23.17 -1.60 -22.15
C LYS A 42 -22.03 -2.49 -21.67
N LEU A 43 -21.92 -3.71 -22.20
CA LEU A 43 -20.88 -4.69 -21.88
C LEU A 43 -19.72 -4.67 -22.88
N GLU A 44 -19.82 -3.91 -23.97
CA GLU A 44 -18.74 -3.78 -24.94
C GLU A 44 -17.61 -2.86 -24.45
N THR A 45 -16.39 -3.11 -24.95
CA THR A 45 -15.22 -2.28 -24.64
C THR A 45 -15.42 -0.87 -25.18
N TYR A 46 -15.12 0.15 -24.37
CA TYR A 46 -15.17 1.53 -24.82
C TYR A 46 -13.96 1.89 -25.69
N GLU A 47 -14.20 2.26 -26.95
CA GLU A 47 -13.18 2.68 -27.93
C GLU A 47 -13.54 4.04 -28.58
N ALA A 48 -14.04 4.99 -27.78
CA ALA A 48 -14.40 6.35 -28.21
C ALA A 48 -15.31 6.41 -29.46
N GLY A 49 -16.25 5.47 -29.59
CA GLY A 49 -17.21 5.37 -30.70
C GLY A 49 -16.77 4.51 -31.88
N GLN A 50 -15.56 3.94 -31.85
CA GLN A 50 -15.13 2.90 -32.78
C GLN A 50 -15.61 1.52 -32.34
N MET A 51 -15.76 0.61 -33.30
CA MET A 51 -16.07 -0.79 -32.99
C MET A 51 -14.84 -1.45 -32.34
N PRO A 52 -15.00 -2.14 -31.19
CA PRO A 52 -13.88 -2.76 -30.50
C PRO A 52 -13.14 -3.75 -31.40
N SER A 53 -11.80 -3.61 -31.47
CA SER A 53 -10.97 -4.48 -32.29
C SER A 53 -9.89 -5.17 -31.46
N GLY A 54 -9.74 -6.48 -31.66
CA GLY A 54 -8.74 -7.29 -30.95
C GLY A 54 -9.03 -7.48 -29.46
N ARG A 55 -8.01 -7.95 -28.74
CA ARG A 55 -8.04 -8.05 -27.27
C ARG A 55 -7.34 -6.82 -26.70
N GLY A 56 -7.93 -6.13 -25.71
CA GLY A 56 -7.34 -4.98 -25.01
C GLY A 56 -6.07 -5.26 -24.20
N ARG A 57 -5.39 -6.38 -24.46
CA ARG A 57 -4.13 -6.81 -23.82
C ARG A 57 -3.00 -6.65 -24.83
N THR A 58 -2.53 -5.42 -24.99
CA THR A 58 -1.30 -5.14 -25.72
C THR A 58 -0.10 -5.06 -24.76
N ARG A 59 1.11 -5.16 -25.29
CA ARG A 59 2.33 -4.96 -24.50
C ARG A 59 2.55 -3.46 -24.32
N PHE A 60 2.33 -2.97 -23.12
CA PHE A 60 2.71 -1.61 -22.73
C PHE A 60 4.06 -1.65 -22.05
N ILE A 61 4.94 -0.71 -22.41
CA ILE A 61 6.19 -0.48 -21.68
C ILE A 61 5.81 0.16 -20.33
N ILE A 62 6.14 -0.51 -19.23
CA ILE A 62 5.84 -0.02 -17.88
C ILE A 62 6.96 0.93 -17.46
N GLN A 63 6.84 2.21 -17.85
CA GLN A 63 7.81 3.25 -17.52
C GLN A 63 7.94 3.48 -15.99
N TYR A 64 6.95 3.06 -15.20
CA TYR A 64 6.94 3.22 -13.75
C TYR A 64 7.54 2.05 -12.97
N TYR A 65 8.09 1.03 -13.65
CA TYR A 65 8.64 -0.16 -12.99
C TYR A 65 9.77 0.14 -11.98
N PRO A 66 10.72 1.06 -12.24
CA PRO A 66 11.74 1.42 -11.25
C PRO A 66 11.16 2.00 -9.96
N TYR A 67 10.08 2.78 -10.05
CA TYR A 67 9.40 3.31 -8.86
C TYR A 67 8.82 2.20 -7.99
N LEU A 68 8.28 1.14 -8.60
CA LEU A 68 7.79 -0.03 -7.87
C LEU A 68 8.92 -0.77 -7.15
N LEU A 69 10.07 -0.94 -7.81
CA LEU A 69 11.22 -1.59 -7.19
C LEU A 69 11.75 -0.81 -5.98
N ILE A 70 11.88 0.52 -6.10
CA ILE A 70 12.31 1.39 -5.00
C ILE A 70 11.30 1.31 -3.85
N PHE A 71 10.00 1.37 -4.14
CA PHE A 71 8.94 1.26 -3.15
C PHE A 71 9.06 -0.05 -2.35
N VAL A 72 9.19 -1.20 -3.03
CA VAL A 72 9.30 -2.51 -2.36
C VAL A 72 10.54 -2.58 -1.45
N ILE A 73 11.67 -2.04 -1.88
CA ILE A 73 12.90 -2.01 -1.07
C ILE A 73 12.70 -1.13 0.18
N TYR A 74 12.12 0.05 0.00
CA TYR A 74 11.91 1.01 1.08
C TYR A 74 10.82 0.59 2.07
N ASP A 75 9.84 -0.19 1.63
CA ASP A 75 8.81 -0.76 2.50
C ASP A 75 9.43 -1.72 3.53
N VAL A 76 10.36 -2.57 3.10
CA VAL A 76 11.12 -3.47 3.99
C VAL A 76 11.99 -2.68 4.97
N VAL A 77 12.62 -1.59 4.51
CA VAL A 77 13.38 -0.68 5.39
C VAL A 77 12.47 -0.08 6.47
N ALA A 78 11.28 0.39 6.10
CA ALA A 78 10.34 0.99 7.04
C ALA A 78 9.92 -0.01 8.12
N MET A 79 9.73 -1.29 7.77
CA MET A 79 9.48 -2.36 8.74
C MET A 79 10.62 -2.50 9.75
N PHE A 80 11.88 -2.44 9.31
CA PHE A 80 13.03 -2.48 10.23
C PHE A 80 13.10 -1.25 11.14
N LEU A 81 12.82 -0.05 10.61
CA LEU A 81 12.76 1.17 11.41
C LEU A 81 11.65 1.10 12.45
N PHE A 82 10.50 0.52 12.10
CA PHE A 82 9.40 0.30 13.05
C PHE A 82 9.80 -0.67 14.17
N ALA A 83 10.40 -1.81 13.82
CA ALA A 83 10.89 -2.78 14.80
C ALA A 83 11.92 -2.17 15.76
N TRP A 84 12.86 -1.38 15.23
CA TRP A 84 13.80 -0.62 16.05
C TRP A 84 13.08 0.38 16.96
N ALA A 85 12.12 1.16 16.43
CA ALA A 85 11.36 2.15 17.20
C ALA A 85 10.65 1.54 18.42
N LEU A 86 10.17 0.29 18.32
CA LEU A 86 9.56 -0.43 19.45
C LEU A 86 10.55 -0.72 20.58
N THR A 87 11.84 -0.90 20.26
CA THR A 87 12.88 -1.24 21.24
C THR A 87 13.50 -0.01 21.91
N LEU A 88 13.27 1.21 21.40
CA LEU A 88 13.91 2.44 21.90
C LEU A 88 13.79 2.65 23.42
N ARG A 89 12.71 2.18 24.04
CA ARG A 89 12.48 2.32 25.49
C ARG A 89 13.31 1.36 26.34
N THR A 90 13.77 0.24 25.77
CA THR A 90 14.51 -0.80 26.49
C THR A 90 16.02 -0.70 26.30
N LEU A 91 16.50 0.14 25.37
CA LEU A 91 17.94 0.32 25.14
C LEU A 91 18.58 1.17 26.25
N GLN A 92 19.64 0.64 26.85
CA GLN A 92 20.45 1.31 27.87
C GLN A 92 21.92 1.35 27.42
N PRO A 93 22.65 2.46 27.65
CA PRO A 93 22.14 3.77 28.08
C PRO A 93 21.20 4.38 27.03
N PRO A 94 20.29 5.29 27.43
CA PRO A 94 19.36 5.94 26.51
C PRO A 94 20.12 6.57 25.34
N GLY A 95 19.83 6.10 24.12
CA GLY A 95 20.47 6.59 22.89
C GLY A 95 21.56 5.69 22.30
N SER A 96 22.00 4.63 22.98
CA SER A 96 23.11 3.75 22.51
C SER A 96 22.86 3.08 21.16
N GLY A 97 21.61 2.74 20.83
CA GLY A 97 21.24 2.16 19.53
C GLY A 97 20.76 3.14 18.47
N THR A 98 20.94 4.45 18.69
CA THR A 98 20.48 5.47 17.73
C THR A 98 21.48 5.67 16.60
N TRP A 99 22.78 5.70 16.93
CA TRP A 99 23.84 5.97 15.95
C TRP A 99 23.89 4.96 14.79
N PRO A 100 23.80 3.64 15.01
CA PRO A 100 23.79 2.68 13.91
C PRO A 100 22.61 2.88 12.95
N ILE A 101 21.44 3.24 13.48
CA ILE A 101 20.24 3.48 12.67
C ILE A 101 20.34 4.79 11.90
N LEU A 102 20.89 5.85 12.51
CA LEU A 102 21.14 7.10 11.78
C LEU A 102 22.14 6.90 10.64
N ILE A 103 23.20 6.11 10.86
CA ILE A 103 24.17 5.76 9.82
C ILE A 103 23.48 4.92 8.73
N PHE A 104 22.70 3.91 9.11
CA PHE A 104 21.93 3.09 8.18
C PHE A 104 20.99 3.95 7.31
N MET A 105 20.23 4.86 7.92
CA MET A 105 19.38 5.81 7.21
C MET A 105 20.19 6.69 6.26
N GLY A 106 21.35 7.21 6.70
CA GLY A 106 22.24 8.01 5.86
C GLY A 106 22.75 7.25 4.63
N VAL A 107 23.14 5.98 4.82
CA VAL A 107 23.59 5.11 3.71
C VAL A 107 22.47 4.88 2.71
N LEU A 108 21.22 4.72 3.15
CA LEU A 108 20.06 4.50 2.29
C LEU A 108 19.74 5.71 1.39
N LEU A 109 20.11 6.93 1.79
CA LEU A 109 19.92 8.12 0.95
C LEU A 109 20.68 8.02 -0.39
N VAL A 110 21.80 7.28 -0.44
CA VAL A 110 22.61 7.10 -1.66
C VAL A 110 21.83 6.35 -2.76
N PRO A 111 21.35 5.11 -2.55
CA PRO A 111 20.55 4.42 -3.55
C PRO A 111 19.24 5.16 -3.84
N LEU A 112 18.64 5.85 -2.86
CA LEU A 112 17.45 6.69 -3.12
C LEU A 112 17.75 7.80 -4.13
N ALA A 113 18.79 8.59 -3.87
CA ALA A 113 19.18 9.70 -4.74
C ALA A 113 19.54 9.19 -6.15
N TYR A 114 20.30 8.10 -6.26
CA TYR A 114 20.63 7.50 -7.55
C TYR A 114 19.38 7.00 -8.28
N SER A 115 18.48 6.35 -7.57
CA SER A 115 17.24 5.81 -8.16
C SER A 115 16.29 6.91 -8.64
N ILE A 116 16.16 8.02 -7.88
CA ILE A 116 15.39 9.20 -8.29
C ILE A 116 16.03 9.85 -9.52
N HIS A 117 17.36 9.96 -9.54
CA HIS A 117 18.08 10.49 -10.69
C HIS A 117 17.81 9.66 -11.95
N LEU A 118 17.93 8.33 -11.86
CA LEU A 118 17.64 7.43 -12.98
C LEU A 118 16.17 7.48 -13.40
N ALA A 119 15.26 7.58 -12.44
CA ALA A 119 13.83 7.68 -12.71
C ALA A 119 13.40 9.02 -13.34
N SER A 120 14.24 10.06 -13.22
CA SER A 120 14.05 11.34 -13.91
C SER A 120 14.47 11.29 -15.39
N GLN A 121 15.28 10.31 -15.79
CA GLN A 121 15.70 10.15 -17.18
C GLN A 121 14.63 9.37 -17.93
N ARG A 122 13.64 10.09 -18.46
CA ARG A 122 12.51 9.52 -19.23
C ARG A 122 12.95 8.96 -20.59
N ASP A 123 14.10 9.38 -21.07
CA ASP A 123 14.61 9.08 -22.41
C ASP A 123 15.25 7.68 -22.52
N LEU A 124 15.45 7.00 -21.38
CA LEU A 124 16.01 5.65 -21.31
C LEU A 124 14.94 4.54 -21.48
N TRP A 125 13.67 4.89 -21.70
CA TRP A 125 12.52 3.96 -21.57
C TRP A 125 11.52 4.01 -22.72
#